data_AF-A0A972ZM52-F1
#
_entry.id   AF-A0A972ZM52-F1
#
_cell.length_a   1.000
_cell.length_b   1.000
_cell.length_c   1.000
_cell.angle_alpha   90.00
_cell.angle_beta   90.00
_cell.angle_gamma   90.00
#
_symmetry.space_group_name_H-M   'P 1'
#
loop_
_entity.id
_entity.type
_entity.pdbx_description
1 polymer ?
#
loop_
_entity_poly.entity_id
_entity_poly.type
_entity_poly.pdbx_seq_one_letter_code
_entity_poly.pdbx_strand_id
1 'polypeptide(L)'
;KRTSAYEYRVTNRGGQGIANIETSDRNGPVIAAFPLDESDHIMLVSDGGTVIRCPVHDIRIAGRRTQGVTLFHTAADERVVSVARLDDDGEEDESDEEGGDETNDAGSSDQGISSDEE
;
A
#
# COMPACT_ATOMS: atom_id res chain seq x y z
N LYS A 1 6.34 -3.78 5.29
CA LYS A 1 7.03 -5.07 4.99
C LYS A 1 6.63 -6.11 6.02
N ARG A 2 6.63 -7.38 5.68
CA ARG A 2 6.49 -8.50 6.64
C ARG A 2 7.85 -9.16 6.86
N THR A 3 8.09 -9.65 8.06
CA THR A 3 9.32 -10.39 8.38
C THR A 3 8.94 -11.59 9.23
N SER A 4 9.53 -12.75 8.93
CA SER A 4 9.28 -13.98 9.68
C SER A 4 9.66 -13.80 11.15
N ALA A 5 8.80 -14.29 12.06
CA ALA A 5 9.08 -14.25 13.50
C ALA A 5 10.38 -15.00 13.85
N TYR A 6 10.74 -16.05 13.10
CA TYR A 6 11.95 -16.84 13.29
C TYR A 6 13.25 -16.06 13.06
N GLU A 7 13.19 -14.92 12.37
CA GLU A 7 14.34 -14.04 12.22
C GLU A 7 14.71 -13.32 13.53
N TYR A 8 13.77 -13.18 14.47
CA TYR A 8 14.01 -12.52 15.74
C TYR A 8 14.55 -13.52 16.76
N ARG A 9 15.87 -13.53 16.96
CA ARG A 9 16.49 -14.34 18.01
C ARG A 9 15.96 -13.94 19.38
N VAL A 10 15.77 -14.92 20.26
CA VAL A 10 15.49 -14.67 21.68
C VAL A 10 16.67 -13.90 22.28
N THR A 11 16.37 -12.85 23.04
CA THR A 11 17.37 -12.04 23.74
C THR A 11 16.88 -11.74 25.15
N ASN A 12 17.82 -11.57 26.08
CA ASN A 12 17.50 -11.19 27.45
C ASN A 12 16.89 -9.78 27.52
N ARG A 13 16.06 -9.56 28.55
CA ARG A 13 15.47 -8.24 28.82
C ARG A 13 16.55 -7.23 29.23
N GLY A 14 16.32 -5.95 28.92
CA GLY A 14 17.21 -4.84 29.31
C GLY A 14 18.36 -4.52 28.34
N GLY A 15 18.47 -5.24 27.22
CA GLY A 15 19.40 -4.90 26.13
C GLY A 15 18.82 -3.89 25.12
N GLN A 16 19.66 -3.40 24.21
CA GLN A 16 19.24 -2.48 23.12
C GLN A 16 18.38 -3.13 22.04
N GLY A 17 18.14 -4.45 22.12
CA GLY A 17 17.36 -5.20 21.14
C GLY A 17 18.15 -5.54 19.88
N ILE A 18 17.41 -5.89 18.83
CA ILE A 18 17.94 -6.19 17.48
C ILE A 18 17.22 -5.33 16.46
N ALA A 19 17.92 -4.93 15.40
CA ALA A 19 17.35 -4.07 14.36
C ALA A 19 16.16 -4.75 13.66
N ASN A 20 15.05 -4.00 13.53
CA ASN A 20 13.78 -4.47 12.95
C ASN A 20 13.58 -4.03 11.48
N ILE A 21 13.92 -2.77 11.19
CA ILE A 21 13.81 -2.12 9.88
C ILE A 21 14.90 -1.05 9.79
N GLU A 22 15.36 -0.77 8.58
CA GLU A 22 16.24 0.36 8.33
C GLU A 22 15.42 1.65 8.20
N THR A 23 15.59 2.57 9.14
CA THR A 23 14.95 3.89 9.15
C THR A 23 15.84 4.88 8.40
N SER A 24 15.62 5.03 7.10
CA SER A 24 16.24 6.07 6.26
C SER A 24 15.35 7.32 6.20
N ASP A 25 15.87 8.42 5.65
CA ASP A 25 15.10 9.65 5.43
C ASP A 25 13.85 9.43 4.54
N ARG A 26 13.91 8.43 3.64
CA ARG A 26 12.76 8.01 2.83
C ARG A 26 11.66 7.37 3.66
N ASN A 27 12.04 6.58 4.66
CA ASN A 27 11.12 5.78 5.45
C ASN A 27 10.58 6.54 6.68
N GLY A 28 11.40 7.39 7.27
CA GLY A 28 11.07 8.05 8.54
C GLY A 28 11.02 7.07 9.73
N PRO A 29 10.41 7.51 10.85
CA PRO A 29 10.28 6.69 12.05
C PRO A 29 9.24 5.58 11.88
N VAL A 30 9.37 4.53 12.70
CA VAL A 30 8.38 3.44 12.76
C VAL A 30 7.14 3.92 13.51
N ILE A 31 5.97 3.84 12.86
CA ILE A 31 4.68 4.18 13.47
C ILE A 31 4.13 3.00 14.28
N ALA A 32 4.18 1.79 13.72
CA ALA A 32 3.65 0.60 14.35
C ALA A 32 4.41 -0.68 13.93
N ALA A 33 4.41 -1.67 14.81
CA ALA A 33 4.86 -3.02 14.54
C ALA A 33 4.07 -3.99 15.42
N PHE A 34 3.39 -4.94 14.80
CA PHE A 34 2.54 -5.93 15.47
C PHE A 34 2.60 -7.27 14.73
N PRO A 35 2.33 -8.39 15.42
CA PRO A 35 2.18 -9.68 14.78
C PRO A 35 0.91 -9.72 13.91
N LEU A 36 1.01 -10.42 12.79
CA LEU A 36 -0.05 -10.58 11.80
C LEU A 36 -0.10 -12.04 11.36
N ASP A 37 -1.29 -12.51 11.08
CA ASP A 37 -1.57 -13.78 10.41
C ASP A 37 -1.73 -13.56 8.90
N GLU A 38 -1.70 -14.63 8.10
CA GLU A 38 -1.71 -14.51 6.64
C GLU A 38 -3.05 -14.05 6.06
N SER A 39 -4.14 -14.32 6.78
CA SER A 39 -5.51 -13.92 6.42
C SER A 39 -5.82 -12.46 6.77
N ASP A 40 -5.09 -11.87 7.71
CA ASP A 40 -5.41 -10.53 8.23
C ASP A 40 -5.39 -9.44 7.16
N HIS A 41 -6.07 -8.35 7.48
CA HIS A 41 -5.96 -7.08 6.77
C HIS A 41 -5.28 -6.03 7.65
N ILE A 42 -4.68 -5.04 7.00
CA ILE A 42 -4.23 -3.81 7.66
C ILE A 42 -5.03 -2.63 7.15
N MET A 43 -5.38 -1.74 8.07
CA MET A 43 -6.01 -0.47 7.77
C MET A 43 -5.05 0.65 8.12
N LEU A 44 -4.78 1.52 7.15
CA LEU A 44 -3.89 2.67 7.31
C LEU A 44 -4.71 3.94 7.25
N VAL A 45 -4.42 4.88 8.14
CA VAL A 45 -5.10 6.17 8.20
C VAL A 45 -4.07 7.29 8.08
N SER A 46 -4.28 8.19 7.13
CA SER A 46 -3.49 9.41 6.98
C SER A 46 -4.06 10.59 7.76
N ASP A 47 -3.25 11.63 7.95
CA ASP A 47 -3.70 12.92 8.47
C ASP A 47 -4.65 13.67 7.50
N GLY A 48 -4.62 13.33 6.21
CA GLY A 48 -5.54 13.82 5.20
C GLY A 48 -6.95 13.19 5.26
N GLY A 49 -7.16 12.19 6.11
CA GLY A 49 -8.45 11.48 6.22
C GLY A 49 -8.60 10.30 5.25
N THR A 50 -7.56 9.97 4.49
CA THR A 50 -7.53 8.81 3.60
C THR A 50 -7.41 7.53 4.44
N VAL A 51 -8.31 6.58 4.19
CA VAL A 51 -8.28 5.25 4.81
C VAL A 51 -8.01 4.22 3.72
N ILE A 52 -7.00 3.36 3.95
CA ILE A 52 -6.59 2.34 2.99
C ILE A 52 -6.63 0.98 3.69
N ARG A 53 -7.47 0.06 3.22
CA ARG A 53 -7.47 -1.35 3.62
C ARG A 53 -6.61 -2.14 2.63
N CYS A 54 -5.70 -2.97 3.14
CA CYS A 54 -4.81 -3.79 2.34
C CYS A 54 -4.68 -5.18 2.96
N PRO A 55 -4.90 -6.26 2.19
CA PRO A 55 -4.70 -7.60 2.71
C PRO A 55 -3.21 -7.86 2.98
N VAL A 56 -2.92 -8.58 4.06
CA VAL A 56 -1.54 -8.81 4.50
C VAL A 56 -0.76 -9.64 3.49
N HIS A 57 -1.42 -10.50 2.70
CA HIS A 57 -0.77 -11.34 1.69
C HIS A 57 -0.05 -10.55 0.58
N ASP A 58 -0.54 -9.35 0.24
CA ASP A 58 0.09 -8.47 -0.77
C ASP A 58 1.39 -7.83 -0.28
N ILE A 59 1.60 -7.77 1.03
CA ILE A 59 2.78 -7.14 1.61
C ILE A 59 3.98 -8.08 1.44
N ARG A 60 5.02 -7.58 0.77
CA ARG A 60 6.27 -8.33 0.57
C ARG A 60 6.89 -8.81 1.89
N ILE A 61 7.27 -10.08 1.91
CA ILE A 61 8.15 -10.66 2.94
C ILE A 61 9.60 -10.24 2.64
N ALA A 62 10.25 -9.64 3.62
CA ALA A 62 11.64 -9.20 3.54
C ALA A 62 12.32 -9.35 4.91
N GLY A 63 13.65 -9.51 4.89
CA GLY A 63 14.43 -9.66 6.12
C GLY A 63 14.36 -8.44 7.03
N ARG A 64 14.82 -8.62 8.28
CA ARG A 64 14.80 -7.54 9.30
C ARG A 64 15.54 -6.28 8.84
N ARG A 65 16.81 -6.40 8.47
CA ARG A 65 17.66 -5.26 8.06
C ARG A 65 17.45 -4.89 6.59
N THR A 66 16.22 -4.51 6.26
CA THR A 66 15.85 -3.99 4.94
C THR A 66 15.04 -2.72 5.13
N GLN A 67 14.98 -1.88 4.09
CA GLN A 67 14.14 -0.68 4.11
C GLN A 67 12.66 -0.98 3.83
N GLY A 68 12.33 -2.18 3.36
CA GLY A 68 10.97 -2.56 2.96
C GLY A 68 10.57 -2.08 1.56
N VAL A 69 9.26 -2.02 1.32
CA VAL A 69 8.63 -1.62 0.06
C VAL A 69 7.57 -0.57 0.34
N THR A 70 7.30 0.27 -0.65
CA THR A 70 6.17 1.20 -0.64
C THR A 70 4.88 0.41 -0.85
N LEU A 71 3.89 0.60 0.02
CA LEU A 71 2.56 0.00 -0.13
C LEU A 71 1.60 0.93 -0.88
N PHE A 72 1.69 2.23 -0.61
CA PHE A 72 0.87 3.26 -1.23
C PHE A 72 1.69 4.55 -1.33
N HIS A 73 1.34 5.39 -2.29
CA HIS A 73 1.89 6.74 -2.42
C HIS A 73 0.99 7.71 -1.67
N THR A 74 1.55 8.47 -0.72
CA THR A 74 0.86 9.60 -0.11
C THR A 74 1.14 10.89 -0.88
N ALA A 75 0.27 11.88 -0.76
CA ALA A 75 0.56 13.22 -1.25
C ALA A 75 1.79 13.82 -0.54
N ALA A 76 2.41 14.85 -1.13
CA ALA A 76 3.68 15.41 -0.63
C ALA A 76 3.62 15.88 0.84
N ASP A 77 2.47 16.37 1.28
CA ASP A 77 2.23 16.89 2.63
C ASP A 77 1.36 15.95 3.49
N GLU A 78 1.12 14.72 3.04
CA GLU A 78 0.28 13.74 3.73
C GLU A 78 1.13 12.63 4.35
N ARG A 79 0.81 12.26 5.59
CA ARG A 79 1.54 11.26 6.35
C ARG A 79 0.60 10.27 7.00
N VAL A 80 1.07 9.03 7.11
CA VAL A 80 0.37 7.97 7.84
C VAL A 80 0.48 8.25 9.32
N VAL A 81 -0.66 8.40 9.99
CA VAL A 81 -0.72 8.69 11.43
C VAL A 81 -1.13 7.48 12.25
N SER A 82 -1.86 6.53 11.66
CA SER A 82 -2.33 5.34 12.37
C SER A 82 -2.35 4.11 11.48
N VAL A 83 -2.14 2.95 12.10
CA VAL A 83 -2.24 1.65 11.47
C VAL A 83 -2.97 0.71 12.43
N ALA A 84 -3.99 0.02 11.94
CA ALA A 84 -4.73 -1.00 12.65
C ALA A 84 -4.62 -2.36 11.92
N ARG A 85 -4.61 -3.44 12.70
CA ARG A 85 -4.82 -4.81 12.21
C ARG A 85 -6.32 -5.07 12.26
N LEU A 86 -6.83 -5.75 11.22
CA LEU A 86 -8.18 -6.29 11.18
C LEU A 86 -8.06 -7.81 10.96
N ASP A 87 -8.71 -8.57 11.81
CA ASP A 87 -8.79 -10.02 11.65
C ASP A 87 -9.77 -10.32 10.50
N ASP A 88 -9.50 -11.40 9.75
CA ASP A 88 -10.36 -11.81 8.64
C ASP A 88 -11.61 -12.52 9.17
N ASP A 89 -12.63 -11.73 9.51
CA ASP A 89 -13.94 -12.21 9.95
C ASP A 89 -14.92 -12.46 8.78
N GLY A 90 -14.43 -12.49 7.53
CA GLY A 90 -15.23 -12.85 6.36
C GLY A 90 -16.15 -11.76 5.79
N GLU A 91 -15.90 -10.49 6.11
CA GLU A 91 -16.58 -9.36 5.47
C GLU A 91 -15.89 -9.02 4.13
N GLU A 92 -16.55 -9.42 3.04
CA GLU A 92 -16.23 -9.08 1.64
C GLU A 92 -16.25 -7.55 1.47
N ASP A 93 -15.11 -6.94 1.12
CA ASP A 93 -15.06 -5.52 0.76
C ASP A 93 -15.69 -5.30 -0.62
N GLU A 94 -16.82 -4.59 -0.65
CA GLU A 94 -17.28 -3.85 -1.83
C GLU A 94 -16.24 -2.75 -2.12
N SER A 95 -15.33 -3.00 -3.05
CA SER A 95 -14.44 -1.97 -3.56
C SER A 95 -15.24 -0.96 -4.38
N ASP A 96 -15.41 0.25 -3.85
CA ASP A 96 -15.98 1.41 -4.54
C ASP A 96 -15.18 1.72 -5.83
N GLU A 97 -15.70 1.33 -6.98
CA GLU A 97 -15.38 1.93 -8.27
C GLU A 97 -16.09 3.30 -8.34
N GLU A 98 -15.46 4.36 -7.84
CA GLU A 98 -15.87 5.71 -8.23
C GLU A 98 -15.45 5.97 -9.68
N GLY A 99 -16.46 6.07 -10.53
CA GLY A 99 -16.36 6.25 -11.97
C GLY A 99 -15.82 7.59 -12.42
N GLY A 100 -15.30 7.56 -13.65
CA GLY A 100 -15.05 8.72 -14.48
C GLY A 100 -15.30 8.35 -15.94
N ASP A 101 -16.58 8.23 -16.32
CA ASP A 101 -16.98 8.33 -17.72
C ASP A 101 -17.20 9.82 -18.03
N GLU A 102 -16.35 10.37 -18.89
CA GLU A 102 -16.69 11.56 -19.68
C GLU A 102 -16.39 11.27 -21.15
N THR A 103 -17.44 10.84 -21.85
CA THR A 103 -17.65 10.98 -23.28
C THR A 103 -17.19 12.35 -23.81
N ASN A 104 -16.43 12.34 -24.91
CA ASN A 104 -16.42 13.47 -25.85
C ASN A 104 -16.48 12.94 -27.29
N ASP A 105 -17.71 12.85 -27.78
CA ASP A 105 -18.07 12.83 -29.19
C ASP A 105 -17.89 14.25 -29.76
N ALA A 106 -17.00 14.41 -30.74
CA ALA A 106 -16.99 15.56 -31.62
C ALA A 106 -16.44 15.13 -32.98
N GLY A 107 -17.34 14.66 -33.83
CA GLY A 107 -17.10 14.55 -35.27
C GLY A 107 -16.75 15.92 -35.87
N SER A 108 -15.65 15.96 -36.61
CA SER A 108 -15.41 16.98 -37.64
C SER A 108 -15.09 16.26 -38.94
N SER A 109 -15.99 16.44 -39.89
CA SER A 109 -15.89 16.10 -41.31
C SER A 109 -14.60 16.61 -41.95
N ASP A 110 -13.95 15.78 -42.76
CA ASP A 110 -13.19 16.27 -43.91
C ASP A 110 -13.45 15.39 -45.13
N GLN A 111 -13.78 16.04 -46.23
CA GLN A 111 -14.19 15.46 -47.51
C GLN A 111 -12.93 15.14 -48.33
N GLY A 112 -12.76 13.86 -48.70
CA GLY A 112 -11.79 13.43 -49.70
C GLY A 112 -12.51 12.85 -50.92
N ILE A 113 -12.63 13.66 -51.97
CA ILE A 113 -13.19 13.31 -53.28
C ILE A 113 -12.31 12.28 -54.02
N SER A 114 -12.99 11.51 -54.88
CA SER A 114 -12.59 10.41 -55.76
C SER A 114 -11.49 10.67 -56.80
N SER A 115 -11.18 9.61 -57.57
CA SER A 115 -10.43 9.47 -58.86
C SER A 115 -8.95 9.04 -58.66
N ASP A 116 -8.35 8.00 -59.26
CA ASP A 116 -8.41 7.34 -60.61
C ASP A 116 -7.95 5.85 -60.46
N GLU A 117 -8.46 4.85 -61.22
CA GLU A 117 -7.84 4.18 -62.42
C GLU A 117 -6.29 4.08 -62.35
N GLU A 118 -5.57 2.95 -62.50
CA GLU A 118 -5.72 1.63 -63.14
C GLU A 118 -5.15 0.49 -62.26
#